data_AF-A0A6P0UWA9-F1
#
_entry.id   AF-A0A6P0UWA9-F1
#
_cell.length_a   1.000
_cell.length_b   1.000
_cell.length_c   1.000
_cell.angle_alpha   90.00
_cell.angle_beta   90.00
_cell.angle_gamma   90.00
#
_symmetry.space_group_name_H-M   'P 1'
#
loop_
_entity.id
_entity.type
_entity.pdbx_description
1 polymer ?
#
loop_
_entity_poly.entity_id
_entity_poly.type
_entity_poly.pdbx_seq_one_letter_code
_entity_poly.pdbx_strand_id
1 'polypeptide(L)'
;MAAHKLSDDWLFMNFPKYHIRFWASQLKYGFFMRAANNHSKDGDSFQIWLEYKDVKELVEILDHLTIKLEKIPEEAPKKSFWSKKPQIEQLRIPDLPEYEQPQHTKIDRIPCFCWIEDGRVCLSVSGSKDGNFYKVSEVDFRNCIKLEKILEEANLTSYVSEAYCEIGNCISRKTYPELYEPPKYN
;
A
#
# COMPACT_ATOMS: atom_id res chain seq x y z
N MET A 1 13.78 -14.07 4.54
CA MET A 1 14.97 -13.64 3.77
C MET A 1 15.02 -12.13 3.86
N ALA A 2 16.04 -11.55 4.50
CA ALA A 2 16.20 -10.09 4.50
C ALA A 2 16.43 -9.66 3.05
N ALA A 3 15.50 -8.88 2.49
CA ALA A 3 15.63 -8.42 1.12
C ALA A 3 16.77 -7.40 1.05
N HIS A 4 17.65 -7.55 0.07
CA HIS A 4 18.76 -6.63 -0.14
C HIS A 4 18.22 -5.20 -0.37
N LYS A 5 18.86 -4.21 0.27
CA LYS A 5 18.58 -2.80 -0.01
C LYS A 5 18.77 -2.52 -1.50
N LEU A 6 17.99 -1.58 -2.02
CA LEU A 6 18.18 -1.03 -3.36
C LEU A 6 19.49 -0.22 -3.39
N SER A 7 20.13 -0.16 -4.55
CA SER A 7 21.25 0.76 -4.75
C SER A 7 20.76 2.21 -4.70
N ASP A 8 21.65 3.14 -4.34
CA ASP A 8 21.34 4.58 -4.32
C ASP A 8 20.81 5.07 -5.68
N ASP A 9 21.41 4.64 -6.80
CA ASP A 9 20.96 4.98 -8.15
C ASP A 9 19.51 4.58 -8.39
N TRP A 10 19.10 3.40 -7.89
CA TRP A 10 17.74 2.90 -8.09
C TRP A 10 16.76 3.54 -7.12
N LEU A 11 17.17 3.76 -5.87
CA LEU A 11 16.38 4.38 -4.83
C LEU A 11 16.04 5.85 -5.15
N PHE A 12 17.03 6.60 -5.64
CA PHE A 12 16.91 8.04 -5.91
C PHE A 12 16.65 8.38 -7.39
N MET A 13 16.32 7.38 -8.21
CA MET A 13 16.08 7.56 -9.65
C MET A 13 14.99 8.59 -9.97
N ASN A 14 13.89 8.57 -9.20
CA ASN A 14 12.73 9.43 -9.45
C ASN A 14 12.71 10.69 -8.58
N PHE A 15 13.37 10.65 -7.42
CA PHE A 15 13.37 11.71 -6.42
C PHE A 15 14.74 11.85 -5.78
N PRO A 16 15.20 13.10 -5.54
CA PRO A 16 16.44 13.32 -4.85
C PRO A 16 16.34 12.86 -3.39
N LYS A 17 17.49 12.48 -2.82
CA LYS A 17 17.59 11.94 -1.45
C LYS A 17 16.90 12.81 -0.39
N TYR A 18 16.99 14.14 -0.48
CA TYR A 18 16.34 15.02 0.50
C TYR A 18 14.81 14.89 0.50
N HIS A 19 14.22 14.56 -0.65
CA HIS A 19 12.77 14.47 -0.81
C HIS A 19 12.24 13.19 -0.19
N ILE A 20 12.90 12.06 -0.47
CA ILE A 20 12.59 10.77 0.16
C ILE A 20 12.81 10.84 1.67
N ARG A 21 13.90 11.48 2.13
CA ARG A 21 14.14 11.72 3.57
C ARG A 21 13.02 12.52 4.21
N PHE A 22 12.59 13.61 3.56
CA PHE A 22 11.49 14.42 4.04
C PHE A 22 10.22 13.57 4.19
N TRP A 23 9.74 12.92 3.14
CA TRP A 23 8.52 12.10 3.21
C TRP A 23 8.62 10.99 4.25
N ALA A 24 9.69 10.20 4.20
CA ALA A 24 9.90 9.09 5.11
C ALA A 24 9.89 9.53 6.58
N SER A 25 10.43 10.72 6.89
CA SER A 25 10.46 11.25 8.26
C SER A 25 9.11 11.71 8.81
N GLN A 26 8.14 11.99 7.93
CA GLN A 26 6.83 12.55 8.31
C GLN A 26 5.74 11.49 8.44
N LEU A 27 5.94 10.30 7.85
CA LEU A 27 5.00 9.19 7.93
C LEU A 27 5.24 8.39 9.20
N LYS A 28 4.15 8.08 9.91
CA LYS A 28 4.18 7.31 11.17
C LYS A 28 3.80 5.85 10.96
N TYR A 29 2.85 5.58 10.08
CA TYR A 29 2.32 4.25 9.79
C TYR A 29 2.49 3.86 8.32
N GLY A 30 2.59 4.84 7.44
CA GLY A 30 2.83 4.66 6.02
C GLY A 30 4.31 4.62 5.68
N PHE A 31 4.61 3.99 4.55
CA PHE A 31 5.95 3.87 4.01
C PHE A 31 5.99 4.33 2.56
N PHE A 32 7.06 5.04 2.19
CA PHE A 32 7.38 5.21 0.78
C PHE A 32 7.94 3.89 0.25
N MET A 33 7.33 3.40 -0.82
CA MET A 33 7.65 2.13 -1.46
C MET A 33 8.20 2.40 -2.86
N ARG A 34 9.44 1.97 -3.10
CA ARG A 34 10.15 2.16 -4.37
C ARG A 34 10.04 0.91 -5.24
N ALA A 35 9.38 0.98 -6.40
CA ALA A 35 9.11 -0.21 -7.22
C ALA A 35 8.36 -1.27 -6.40
N ALA A 36 7.23 -0.87 -5.82
CA ALA A 36 6.36 -1.78 -5.08
C ALA A 36 5.94 -2.94 -6.01
N ASN A 37 6.05 -4.16 -5.51
CA ASN A 37 6.25 -5.36 -6.31
C ASN A 37 4.96 -5.91 -6.96
N ASN A 38 4.17 -5.10 -7.68
CA ASN A 38 2.99 -5.57 -8.41
C ASN A 38 3.18 -5.45 -9.92
N HIS A 39 3.40 -6.61 -10.55
CA HIS A 39 3.36 -6.91 -12.00
C HIS A 39 4.27 -6.14 -12.96
N SER A 40 4.50 -4.84 -12.78
CA SER A 40 5.40 -4.02 -13.61
C SER A 40 6.82 -3.93 -13.05
N LYS A 41 7.02 -4.17 -11.74
CA LYS A 41 8.24 -3.82 -10.99
C LYS A 41 8.67 -2.35 -11.15
N ASP A 42 7.75 -1.52 -11.58
CA ASP A 42 7.94 -0.11 -11.83
C ASP A 42 6.84 0.63 -11.09
N GLY A 43 7.21 1.65 -10.33
CA GLY A 43 6.25 2.53 -9.68
C GLY A 43 6.60 2.88 -8.24
N ASP A 44 6.50 4.15 -7.90
CA ASP A 44 6.54 4.61 -6.52
C ASP A 44 5.14 4.63 -5.94
N SER A 45 4.99 4.31 -4.65
CA SER A 45 3.72 4.45 -3.93
C SER A 45 3.95 4.78 -2.45
N PHE A 46 2.94 5.32 -1.80
CA PHE A 46 2.87 5.35 -0.34
C PHE A 46 1.92 4.26 0.13
N GLN A 47 2.36 3.41 1.06
CA GLN A 47 1.58 2.24 1.48
C GLN A 47 1.44 2.17 2.99
N ILE A 48 0.25 1.81 3.46
CA ILE A 48 -0.04 1.42 4.84
C ILE A 48 -0.55 -0.01 4.81
N TRP A 49 -0.05 -0.86 5.70
CA TRP A 49 -0.44 -2.26 5.81
C TRP A 49 -1.15 -2.47 7.14
N LEU A 50 -2.30 -3.15 7.10
CA LEU A 50 -3.06 -3.57 8.27
C LEU A 50 -3.06 -5.10 8.33
N GLU A 51 -2.82 -5.69 9.49
CA GLU A 51 -2.92 -7.13 9.74
C GLU A 51 -4.22 -7.45 10.49
N TYR A 52 -4.89 -8.51 10.06
CA TYR A 52 -6.06 -9.09 10.72
C TYR A 52 -5.85 -10.58 10.93
N LYS A 53 -6.47 -11.13 11.98
CA LYS A 53 -6.35 -12.55 12.35
C LYS A 53 -7.45 -13.41 11.80
N ASP A 54 -8.62 -12.81 11.58
CA ASP A 54 -9.79 -13.52 11.10
C ASP A 54 -10.69 -12.58 10.26
N VAL A 55 -11.72 -13.19 9.66
CA VAL A 55 -12.69 -12.50 8.82
C VAL A 55 -13.43 -11.40 9.59
N LYS A 56 -13.62 -11.53 10.91
CA LYS A 56 -14.32 -10.53 11.70
C LYS A 56 -13.49 -9.25 11.81
N GLU A 57 -12.20 -9.37 12.13
CA GLU A 57 -11.28 -8.22 12.15
C GLU A 57 -11.15 -7.60 10.75
N LEU A 58 -11.13 -8.40 9.68
CA LEU A 58 -11.14 -7.89 8.30
C LEU A 58 -12.39 -7.03 8.03
N VAL A 59 -13.58 -7.54 8.33
CA VAL A 59 -14.84 -6.80 8.13
C VAL A 59 -14.86 -5.52 8.96
N GLU A 60 -14.41 -5.58 10.21
CA GLU A 60 -14.28 -4.41 11.09
C GLU A 60 -13.40 -3.32 10.47
N ILE A 61 -12.20 -3.68 9.97
CA ILE A 61 -11.30 -2.75 9.29
C ILE A 61 -11.99 -2.11 8.07
N LEU A 62 -12.62 -2.92 7.22
CA LEU A 62 -13.26 -2.43 5.99
C LEU A 62 -14.45 -1.50 6.29
N ASP A 63 -15.26 -1.84 7.29
CA ASP A 63 -16.40 -1.03 7.71
C ASP A 63 -15.96 0.33 8.27
N HIS A 64 -14.94 0.35 9.14
CA HIS A 64 -14.37 1.59 9.66
C HIS A 64 -13.78 2.48 8.57
N LEU A 65 -13.21 1.87 7.53
CA LEU A 65 -12.68 2.58 6.35
C LEU A 65 -13.75 2.89 5.30
N THR A 66 -15.01 2.49 5.52
CA THR A 66 -16.14 2.64 4.58
C THR A 66 -15.90 1.98 3.22
N ILE A 67 -15.07 0.93 3.17
CA ILE A 67 -14.78 0.14 1.97
C ILE A 67 -15.85 -0.92 1.81
N LYS A 68 -16.64 -0.83 0.74
CA LYS A 68 -17.68 -1.81 0.43
C LYS A 68 -17.12 -2.90 -0.47
N LEU A 69 -17.34 -4.16 -0.08
CA LEU A 69 -17.04 -5.32 -0.92
C LEU A 69 -18.20 -5.61 -1.88
N GLU A 70 -17.87 -5.91 -3.13
CA GLU A 70 -18.82 -6.34 -4.14
C GLU A 70 -18.81 -7.86 -4.24
N LYS A 71 -19.99 -8.48 -4.31
CA LYS A 71 -20.09 -9.92 -4.50
C LYS A 71 -19.78 -10.27 -5.95
N ILE A 72 -19.04 -11.35 -6.14
CA ILE A 72 -18.80 -11.92 -7.46
C ILE A 72 -20.13 -12.43 -8.04
N PRO A 73 -20.51 -12.00 -9.27
CA PRO A 73 -21.69 -12.55 -9.94
C PRO A 73 -21.56 -14.06 -10.18
N GLU A 74 -22.63 -14.83 -9.95
CA GLU A 74 -22.65 -16.28 -10.18
C GLU A 74 -22.31 -16.66 -11.64
N GLU A 75 -22.63 -15.78 -12.59
CA GLU A 75 -22.45 -15.97 -14.03
C GLU A 75 -21.15 -15.36 -14.59
N ALA A 76 -20.21 -14.96 -13.73
CA ALA A 76 -19.04 -14.24 -14.18
C ALA A 76 -18.21 -15.01 -15.24
N PRO A 77 -17.71 -14.32 -16.29
CA PRO A 77 -17.07 -14.97 -17.42
C PRO A 77 -15.81 -15.74 -16.99
N LYS A 78 -15.84 -17.06 -17.20
CA LYS A 78 -14.85 -18.02 -16.68
C LYS A 78 -13.45 -17.94 -17.31
N LYS A 79 -13.15 -16.99 -18.19
CA LYS A 79 -11.84 -16.95 -18.88
C LYS A 79 -11.38 -15.53 -19.21
N SER A 80 -10.16 -15.20 -18.81
CA SER A 80 -9.36 -14.18 -19.47
C SER A 80 -8.60 -14.86 -20.63
N PHE A 81 -8.48 -14.18 -21.76
CA PHE A 81 -7.76 -14.66 -22.95
C PHE A 81 -6.25 -14.86 -22.70
N TRP A 82 -5.71 -14.36 -21.58
CA TRP A 82 -4.28 -14.25 -21.30
C TRP A 82 -3.77 -15.08 -20.12
N SER A 83 -4.63 -15.84 -19.42
CA SER A 83 -4.20 -16.61 -18.25
C SER A 83 -4.88 -17.98 -18.13
N LYS A 84 -4.15 -18.97 -17.58
CA LYS A 84 -4.65 -20.34 -17.35
C LYS A 84 -5.71 -20.43 -16.25
N LYS A 85 -5.83 -19.39 -15.41
CA LYS A 85 -6.89 -19.25 -14.40
C LYS A 85 -7.92 -18.22 -14.90
N PRO A 86 -9.22 -18.38 -14.61
CA PRO A 86 -10.20 -17.32 -14.80
C PRO A 86 -9.69 -16.02 -14.15
N GLN A 87 -9.78 -14.88 -14.83
CA GLN A 87 -9.39 -13.57 -14.27
C GLN A 87 -10.03 -13.33 -12.91
N ILE A 88 -11.25 -13.83 -12.74
CA ILE A 88 -12.01 -13.68 -11.51
C ILE A 88 -11.45 -14.47 -10.33
N GLU A 89 -10.72 -15.56 -10.55
CA GLU A 89 -10.05 -16.26 -9.43
C GLU A 89 -8.89 -15.45 -8.86
N GLN A 90 -8.28 -14.56 -9.66
CA GLN A 90 -7.20 -13.67 -9.22
C GLN A 90 -7.73 -12.41 -8.51
N LEU A 91 -9.01 -12.10 -8.70
CA LEU A 91 -9.68 -10.94 -8.11
C LEU A 91 -10.49 -11.32 -6.87
N ARG A 92 -10.39 -12.56 -6.38
CA ARG A 92 -11.04 -12.98 -5.13
C ARG A 92 -10.23 -12.52 -3.93
N ILE A 93 -10.95 -12.18 -2.86
CA ILE A 93 -10.35 -12.06 -1.54
C ILE A 93 -10.16 -13.47 -0.99
N PRO A 94 -8.93 -13.91 -0.64
CA PRO A 94 -8.68 -15.28 -0.18
C PRO A 94 -9.56 -15.70 1.00
N ASP A 95 -9.74 -14.81 1.98
CA ASP A 95 -10.52 -15.07 3.20
C ASP A 95 -12.03 -14.85 3.03
N LEU A 96 -12.44 -14.27 1.90
CA LEU A 96 -13.83 -13.94 1.55
C LEU A 96 -14.06 -14.24 0.04
N PRO A 97 -13.99 -15.52 -0.37
CA PRO A 97 -13.88 -15.91 -1.79
C PRO A 97 -15.12 -15.60 -2.65
N GLU A 98 -16.24 -15.24 -2.02
CA GLU A 98 -17.46 -14.77 -2.68
C GLU A 98 -17.43 -13.27 -3.03
N TYR A 99 -16.39 -12.54 -2.61
CA TYR A 99 -16.22 -11.10 -2.84
C TYR A 99 -15.03 -10.78 -3.75
N GLU A 100 -15.16 -9.70 -4.52
CA GLU A 100 -14.09 -9.13 -5.34
C GLU A 100 -13.12 -8.26 -4.51
N GLN A 101 -11.87 -8.21 -4.94
CA GLN A 101 -10.85 -7.31 -4.42
C GLN A 101 -11.29 -5.85 -4.57
N PRO A 102 -11.17 -5.00 -3.53
CA PRO A 102 -11.63 -3.61 -3.57
C PRO A 102 -10.97 -2.77 -4.68
N GLN A 103 -9.68 -3.04 -4.95
CA GLN A 103 -8.88 -2.33 -5.95
C GLN A 103 -8.96 -0.81 -5.77
N HIS A 104 -9.29 -0.04 -6.81
CA HIS A 104 -9.38 1.41 -6.73
C HIS A 104 -10.64 1.83 -5.97
N THR A 105 -10.46 2.40 -4.77
CA THR A 105 -11.53 2.85 -3.89
C THR A 105 -11.26 4.27 -3.37
N LYS A 106 -12.16 4.75 -2.50
CA LYS A 106 -12.02 6.04 -1.81
C LYS A 106 -12.29 5.87 -0.33
N ILE A 107 -11.36 6.34 0.50
CA ILE A 107 -11.51 6.44 1.95
C ILE A 107 -11.58 7.93 2.28
N ASP A 108 -12.70 8.41 2.83
CA ASP A 108 -12.98 9.84 3.02
C ASP A 108 -12.56 10.73 1.82
N ARG A 109 -13.04 10.35 0.62
CA ARG A 109 -12.74 11.02 -0.67
C ARG A 109 -11.27 10.94 -1.13
N ILE A 110 -10.37 10.33 -0.37
CA ILE A 110 -8.99 10.10 -0.77
C ILE A 110 -8.95 8.92 -1.72
N PRO A 111 -8.53 9.10 -2.99
CA PRO A 111 -8.33 7.99 -3.90
C PRO A 111 -7.20 7.10 -3.37
N CYS A 112 -7.46 5.81 -3.26
CA CYS A 112 -6.46 4.82 -2.88
C CYS A 112 -6.73 3.50 -3.59
N PHE A 113 -5.70 2.68 -3.71
CA PHE A 113 -5.83 1.29 -4.11
C PHE A 113 -5.81 0.43 -2.84
N CYS A 114 -6.83 -0.41 -2.65
CA CYS A 114 -6.95 -1.34 -1.55
C CYS A 114 -6.87 -2.78 -2.07
N TRP A 115 -6.02 -3.59 -1.44
CA TRP A 115 -5.82 -5.00 -1.77
C TRP A 115 -5.74 -5.85 -0.52
N ILE A 116 -6.39 -7.01 -0.55
CA ILE A 116 -6.51 -7.88 0.61
C ILE A 116 -5.83 -9.22 0.31
N GLU A 117 -4.82 -9.59 1.09
CA GLU A 117 -4.10 -10.85 0.91
C GLU A 117 -3.58 -11.39 2.25
N ASP A 118 -3.65 -12.71 2.43
CA ASP A 118 -2.97 -13.45 3.49
C ASP A 118 -3.03 -12.81 4.89
N GLY A 119 -4.25 -12.48 5.37
CA GLY A 119 -4.42 -11.85 6.68
C GLY A 119 -4.11 -10.35 6.71
N ARG A 120 -4.07 -9.67 5.56
CA ARG A 120 -3.65 -8.27 5.46
C ARG A 120 -4.49 -7.43 4.51
N VAL A 121 -4.59 -6.14 4.84
CA VAL A 121 -5.14 -5.09 3.99
C VAL A 121 -4.01 -4.11 3.64
N CYS A 122 -3.73 -3.94 2.35
CA CYS A 122 -2.81 -2.94 1.83
C CYS A 122 -3.60 -1.72 1.35
N LEU A 123 -3.27 -0.54 1.86
CA LEU A 123 -3.76 0.74 1.36
C LEU A 123 -2.62 1.46 0.65
N SER A 124 -2.73 1.67 -0.66
CA SER A 124 -1.71 2.28 -1.50
C SER A 124 -2.20 3.58 -2.13
N VAL A 125 -1.35 4.62 -2.13
CA VAL A 125 -1.63 5.91 -2.74
C VAL A 125 -0.54 6.24 -3.75
N SER A 126 -0.96 6.46 -5.00
CA SER A 126 -0.14 6.91 -6.12
C SER A 126 -1.05 7.52 -7.21
N GLY A 127 -0.51 8.38 -8.07
CA GLY A 127 -1.25 8.93 -9.21
C GLY A 127 -2.43 9.85 -8.87
N SER A 128 -2.56 10.33 -7.62
CA SER A 128 -3.71 11.15 -7.20
C SER A 128 -3.81 12.49 -7.94
N LYS A 129 -2.69 12.98 -8.48
CA LYS A 129 -2.62 14.28 -9.15
C LYS A 129 -3.07 14.21 -10.62
N ASP A 130 -2.66 13.18 -11.34
CA ASP A 130 -2.72 13.11 -12.81
C ASP A 130 -3.06 11.71 -13.36
N GLY A 131 -3.33 10.74 -12.49
CA GLY A 131 -3.59 9.35 -12.87
C GLY A 131 -2.33 8.53 -13.18
N ASN A 132 -1.12 9.08 -13.03
CA ASN A 132 0.11 8.32 -13.22
C ASN A 132 0.47 7.51 -11.96
N PHE A 133 -0.01 6.27 -11.90
CA PHE A 133 0.24 5.35 -10.79
C PHE A 133 1.70 4.88 -10.65
N TYR A 134 2.58 5.24 -11.59
CA TYR A 134 4.02 4.88 -11.53
C TYR A 134 4.88 5.93 -10.82
N LYS A 135 4.34 7.11 -10.52
CA LYS A 135 5.11 8.19 -9.87
C LYS A 135 4.25 8.92 -8.85
N VAL A 136 4.66 8.85 -7.58
CA VAL A 136 4.00 9.63 -6.52
C VAL A 136 4.24 11.13 -6.68
N SER A 137 3.34 11.90 -6.09
CA SER A 137 3.41 13.35 -6.00
C SER A 137 3.24 13.80 -4.55
N GLU A 138 3.42 15.11 -4.32
CA GLU A 138 3.06 15.74 -3.03
C GLU A 138 1.58 15.53 -2.64
N VAL A 139 0.69 15.35 -3.63
CA VAL A 139 -0.72 15.06 -3.35
C VAL A 139 -0.85 13.68 -2.74
N ASP A 140 -0.14 12.69 -3.26
CA ASP A 140 -0.13 11.31 -2.75
C ASP A 140 0.45 11.24 -1.34
N PHE A 141 1.55 11.96 -1.10
CA PHE A 141 2.15 12.08 0.23
C PHE A 141 1.17 12.66 1.25
N ARG A 142 0.53 13.80 0.92
CA ARG A 142 -0.48 14.42 1.80
C ARG A 142 -1.70 13.53 2.00
N ASN A 143 -2.09 12.78 0.99
CA ASN A 143 -3.17 11.81 1.08
C ASN A 143 -2.81 10.65 2.02
N CYS A 144 -1.56 10.15 1.98
CA CYS A 144 -1.09 9.15 2.93
C CYS A 144 -1.12 9.67 4.37
N ILE A 145 -0.65 10.91 4.62
CA ILE A 145 -0.77 11.55 5.96
C ILE A 145 -2.23 11.63 6.43
N LYS A 146 -3.17 11.94 5.52
CA LYS A 146 -4.60 11.96 5.89
C LYS A 146 -5.13 10.56 6.20
N LEU A 147 -4.72 9.54 5.45
CA LEU A 147 -5.07 8.14 5.76
C LEU A 147 -4.54 7.74 7.14
N GLU A 148 -3.31 8.12 7.51
CA GLU A 148 -2.78 7.87 8.86
C GLU A 148 -3.70 8.45 9.95
N LYS A 149 -4.20 9.67 9.75
CA LYS A 149 -5.15 10.31 10.68
C LYS A 149 -6.49 9.59 10.74
N ILE A 150 -7.01 9.15 9.59
CA ILE A 150 -8.26 8.38 9.54
C ILE A 150 -8.10 7.07 10.33
N LEU A 151 -6.95 6.41 10.24
CA LEU A 151 -6.66 5.21 11.04
C LEU A 151 -6.60 5.51 12.54
N GLU A 152 -6.01 6.66 12.94
CA GLU A 152 -6.01 7.11 14.33
C GLU A 152 -7.42 7.39 14.84
N GLU A 153 -8.22 8.13 14.09
CA GLU A 153 -9.60 8.49 14.43
C GLU A 153 -10.53 7.27 14.48
N ALA A 154 -10.29 6.28 13.63
CA ALA A 154 -11.03 5.02 13.61
C ALA A 154 -10.53 3.98 14.63
N ASN A 155 -9.52 4.29 15.44
CA ASN A 155 -8.84 3.37 16.37
C ASN A 155 -8.26 2.11 15.68
N LEU A 156 -7.89 2.21 14.40
CA LEU A 156 -7.35 1.09 13.62
C LEU A 156 -5.82 0.96 13.72
N THR A 157 -5.16 1.82 14.49
CA THR A 157 -3.69 1.83 14.61
C THR A 157 -3.12 0.54 15.19
N SER A 158 -3.90 -0.19 15.99
CA SER A 158 -3.51 -1.50 16.53
C SER A 158 -3.40 -2.60 15.45
N TYR A 159 -4.03 -2.40 14.29
CA TYR A 159 -3.92 -3.29 13.14
C TYR A 159 -2.73 -2.93 12.25
N VAL A 160 -2.09 -1.77 12.39
CA VAL A 160 -0.96 -1.36 11.52
C VAL A 160 0.20 -2.34 11.67
N SER A 161 0.61 -2.94 10.55
CA SER A 161 1.72 -3.90 10.49
C SER A 161 3.01 -3.24 10.04
N GLU A 162 4.09 -3.57 10.78
CA GLU A 162 5.46 -3.25 10.38
C GLU A 162 6.15 -4.41 9.62
N ALA A 163 5.46 -5.51 9.31
CA ALA A 163 6.08 -6.69 8.69
C ALA A 163 6.79 -6.35 7.36
N TYR A 164 6.28 -5.36 6.63
CA TYR A 164 6.84 -4.91 5.35
C TYR A 164 8.02 -3.95 5.50
N CYS A 165 8.34 -3.50 6.71
CA CYS A 165 9.48 -2.61 6.97
C CYS A 165 10.82 -3.23 6.56
N GLU A 166 10.91 -4.56 6.49
CA GLU A 166 12.15 -5.30 6.21
C GLU A 166 12.34 -5.66 4.73
N ILE A 167 11.40 -5.28 3.87
CA ILE A 167 11.51 -5.50 2.43
C ILE A 167 12.37 -4.41 1.82
N GLY A 168 13.25 -4.78 0.88
CA GLY A 168 14.26 -3.89 0.30
C GLY A 168 13.67 -2.67 -0.40
N ASN A 169 12.43 -2.75 -0.92
CA ASN A 169 11.74 -1.62 -1.53
C ASN A 169 10.98 -0.72 -0.54
N CYS A 170 10.86 -1.13 0.73
CA CYS A 170 10.23 -0.36 1.78
C CYS A 170 11.23 0.58 2.43
N ILE A 171 11.02 1.88 2.28
CA ILE A 171 11.90 2.87 2.89
C ILE A 171 11.46 3.10 4.33
N SER A 172 12.01 2.28 5.23
CA SER A 172 11.71 2.26 6.66
C SER A 172 12.96 2.54 7.50
N ARG A 173 12.80 2.80 8.80
CA ARG A 173 13.93 2.92 9.75
C ARG A 173 14.74 1.63 9.87
N LYS A 174 14.12 0.46 9.65
CA LYS A 174 14.80 -0.84 9.73
C LYS A 174 15.70 -1.07 8.52
N THR A 175 15.19 -0.75 7.32
CA THR A 175 15.91 -1.01 6.07
C THR A 175 16.78 0.16 5.63
N TYR A 176 16.45 1.41 5.94
CA TYR A 176 17.20 2.61 5.54
C TYR A 176 17.38 3.62 6.70
N PRO A 177 18.00 3.23 7.83
CA PRO A 177 18.18 4.10 8.99
C PRO A 177 18.87 5.44 8.66
N GLU A 178 19.80 5.43 7.71
CA GLU A 178 20.53 6.60 7.23
C GLU A 178 19.65 7.71 6.62
N LEU A 179 18.40 7.39 6.24
CA LEU A 179 17.44 8.37 5.74
C LEU A 179 16.66 9.07 6.87
N TYR A 180 16.76 8.55 8.09
CA TYR A 180 16.06 9.07 9.27
C TYR A 180 17.00 9.74 10.28
N GLU A 181 18.31 9.53 10.17
CA GLU A 181 19.29 10.20 11.00
C GLU A 181 19.41 11.69 10.62
N PRO A 182 19.57 12.62 11.59
CA PRO A 182 19.88 14.02 11.28
C PRO A 182 21.19 14.12 10.48
N PRO A 183 21.38 15.16 9.65
CA PRO A 183 22.62 15.35 8.92
C PRO A 183 23.79 15.42 9.91
N LYS A 184 24.80 14.56 9.74
CA LYS A 184 26.06 14.70 10.46
C LYS A 184 26.80 15.87 9.83
N TYR A 185 26.73 17.04 10.46
CA TYR A 185 27.61 18.14 10.13
C TYR A 185 29.00 17.79 10.66
N ASN A 186 29.97 17.63 9.75
CA ASN A 186 31.40 17.61 10.07
C ASN A 186 31.94 19.04 9.98
#